data_AF-A0A4V1Q5D4-F1
#
_entry.id   AF-A0A4V1Q5D4-F1
#
_cell.length_a   1.000
_cell.length_b   1.000
_cell.length_c   1.000
_cell.angle_alpha   90.00
_cell.angle_beta   90.00
_cell.angle_gamma   90.00
#
_symmetry.space_group_name_H-M   'P 1'
#
loop_
_entity.id
_entity.type
_entity.pdbx_description
1 polymer ?
#
loop_
_entity_poly.entity_id
_entity_poly.type
_entity_poly.pdbx_seq_one_letter_code
_entity_poly.pdbx_strand_id
1 'polypeptide(L)'
;MGPPLEDLDITPEQREENISAQLKDSAESKRALIVKVSHVGGHKYAGNCIIYTPSGSGVWYGRVTPHDIESIVENTIVKGLVLPPLLRGGLNLSKPNCKSLNDW
;
A
#
# COMPACT_ATOMS: atom_id res chain seq x y z
N MET A 1 -15.72 9.08 -15.68
CA MET A 1 -14.38 8.49 -15.85
C MET A 1 -13.59 9.46 -16.72
N GLY A 2 -12.44 9.93 -16.26
CA GLY A 2 -11.54 10.76 -17.07
C GLY A 2 -10.76 9.93 -18.10
N PRO A 3 -10.02 10.58 -19.02
CA PRO A 3 -9.11 9.87 -19.92
C PRO A 3 -8.00 9.14 -19.12
N PRO A 4 -7.38 8.09 -19.70
CA PRO A 4 -6.17 7.48 -19.15
C PRO A 4 -5.07 8.50 -18.88
N LEU A 5 -4.19 8.19 -17.92
CA LEU A 5 -3.10 9.08 -17.52
C LEU A 5 -2.10 9.32 -18.67
N GLU A 6 -1.92 8.29 -19.50
CA GLU A 6 -1.05 8.26 -20.67
C GLU A 6 -1.52 9.19 -21.78
N ASP A 7 -2.83 9.45 -21.86
CA ASP A 7 -3.48 10.25 -22.90
C ASP A 7 -3.55 11.75 -22.54
N LEU A 8 -3.09 12.13 -21.34
CA LEU A 8 -2.99 13.53 -20.95
C LEU A 8 -1.80 14.20 -21.66
N ASP A 9 -2.07 15.31 -22.35
CA ASP A 9 -1.06 16.16 -23.00
C ASP A 9 -0.31 17.02 -21.97
N ILE A 10 0.40 16.33 -21.06
CA ILE A 10 1.20 16.91 -19.98
C ILE A 10 2.58 16.26 -19.95
N THR A 11 3.56 16.95 -19.37
CA THR A 11 4.91 16.38 -19.26
C THR A 11 4.94 15.23 -18.25
N PRO A 12 5.93 14.31 -18.34
CA PRO A 12 6.11 13.25 -17.35
C PRO A 12 6.25 13.77 -15.91
N GLU A 13 6.88 14.93 -15.73
CA GLU A 13 7.08 15.56 -14.43
C GLU A 13 5.75 16.07 -13.85
N GLN A 14 4.96 16.78 -14.66
CA GLN A 14 3.62 17.23 -14.27
C GLN A 14 2.69 16.05 -13.93
N ARG A 15 2.85 14.93 -14.65
CA ARG A 15 2.12 13.69 -14.38
C ARG A 15 2.47 13.12 -13.00
N GLU A 16 3.76 13.05 -12.66
CA GLU A 16 4.22 12.56 -11.37
C GLU A 16 3.77 13.46 -10.22
N GLU A 17 3.85 14.78 -10.39
CA GLU A 17 3.34 15.77 -9.43
C GLU A 17 1.83 15.61 -9.19
N ASN A 18 1.04 15.45 -10.26
CA ASN A 18 -0.40 15.25 -10.17
C ASN A 18 -0.76 13.95 -9.41
N ILE A 19 -0.07 12.84 -9.70
CA ILE A 19 -0.27 11.57 -8.98
C ILE A 19 0.08 11.75 -7.51
N SER A 20 1.23 12.35 -7.21
CA SER A 20 1.71 12.57 -5.83
C SER A 20 0.73 13.43 -5.03
N ALA A 21 0.21 14.50 -5.62
CA ALA A 21 -0.78 15.37 -4.99
C ALA A 21 -2.09 14.62 -4.67
N GLN A 22 -2.63 13.86 -5.62
CA GLN A 22 -3.86 13.08 -5.42
C GLN A 22 -3.70 12.00 -4.35
N LEU A 23 -2.56 11.31 -4.33
CA LEU A 23 -2.31 10.28 -3.34
C LEU A 23 -2.08 10.87 -1.93
N LYS A 24 -1.45 12.03 -1.80
CA LYS A 24 -1.33 12.75 -0.52
C LYS A 24 -2.69 13.15 0.03
N ASP A 25 -3.56 13.72 -0.81
CA ASP A 25 -4.94 14.08 -0.43
C ASP A 25 -5.74 12.85 0.06
N SER A 26 -5.61 11.72 -0.64
CA SER A 26 -6.23 10.45 -0.22
C SER A 26 -5.76 9.98 1.17
N ALA A 27 -4.49 10.20 1.51
CA ALA A 27 -3.91 9.81 2.80
C ALA A 27 -4.55 10.57 3.99
N GLU A 28 -4.95 11.82 3.78
CA GLU A 28 -5.57 12.65 4.83
C GLU A 28 -6.98 12.17 5.21
N SER A 29 -7.66 11.48 4.29
CA SER A 29 -9.02 10.99 4.50
C SER A 29 -9.16 9.94 5.60
N LYS A 30 -8.05 9.30 6.02
CA LYS A 30 -8.01 8.22 7.04
C LYS A 30 -9.02 7.09 6.79
N ARG A 31 -9.20 6.71 5.52
CA ARG A 31 -10.10 5.63 5.10
C ARG A 31 -9.31 4.45 4.57
N ALA A 32 -9.83 3.25 4.81
CA ALA A 32 -9.36 2.02 4.19
C ALA A 32 -10.47 1.42 3.32
N LEU A 33 -10.11 1.04 2.10
CA LEU A 33 -10.99 0.29 1.22
C LEU A 33 -10.66 -1.20 1.36
N ILE A 34 -11.67 -2.01 1.68
CA ILE A 34 -11.53 -3.46 1.79
C ILE A 34 -12.14 -4.12 0.55
N VAL A 35 -11.30 -4.80 -0.22
CA VAL A 35 -11.71 -5.53 -1.43
C VAL A 35 -11.34 -7.00 -1.32
N LYS A 36 -12.17 -7.86 -1.91
CA LYS A 36 -11.83 -9.27 -2.09
C LYS A 36 -10.93 -9.39 -3.32
N VAL A 37 -9.93 -10.25 -3.22
CA VAL A 37 -9.01 -10.57 -4.33
C VAL A 37 -8.97 -12.08 -4.52
N SER A 38 -8.73 -12.50 -5.76
CA SER A 38 -8.44 -13.91 -6.09
C SER A 38 -7.09 -14.33 -5.52
N HIS A 39 -6.69 -15.57 -5.79
CA HIS A 39 -5.40 -16.10 -5.35
C HIS A 39 -4.23 -15.26 -5.86
N VAL A 40 -3.36 -14.81 -4.95
CA VAL A 40 -2.13 -14.04 -5.26
C VAL A 40 -0.90 -14.79 -4.74
N GLY A 41 0.03 -15.08 -5.65
CA GLY A 41 1.27 -15.79 -5.36
C GLY A 41 1.16 -17.31 -5.46
N GLY A 42 2.20 -18.03 -5.02
CA GLY A 42 2.23 -19.49 -4.98
C GLY A 42 1.65 -20.05 -3.68
N HIS A 43 1.05 -21.25 -3.71
CA HIS A 43 0.31 -21.84 -2.58
C HIS A 43 1.09 -21.88 -1.25
N LYS A 44 2.42 -22.04 -1.30
CA LYS A 44 3.30 -22.11 -0.11
C LYS A 44 3.50 -20.74 0.57
N TYR A 45 3.30 -19.64 -0.16
CA TYR A 45 3.62 -18.27 0.24
C TYR A 45 2.51 -17.25 -0.06
N ALA A 46 1.31 -17.72 -0.42
CA ALA A 46 0.23 -16.84 -0.84
C ALA A 46 -0.06 -15.79 0.23
N GLY A 47 -0.03 -14.53 -0.18
CA GLY A 47 -0.44 -13.41 0.66
C GLY A 47 -1.96 -13.41 0.73
N ASN A 48 -2.52 -13.62 1.93
CA ASN A 48 -3.98 -13.56 2.13
C ASN A 48 -4.45 -12.18 2.60
N CYS A 49 -3.52 -11.28 2.93
CA CYS A 49 -3.79 -9.87 3.20
C CYS A 49 -2.75 -9.01 2.46
N ILE A 50 -3.22 -8.19 1.51
CA ILE A 50 -2.39 -7.30 0.70
C ILE A 50 -2.82 -5.88 1.00
N ILE A 51 -1.85 -5.05 1.41
CA ILE A 51 -2.09 -3.68 1.87
C ILE A 51 -1.31 -2.75 0.96
N TYR A 52 -1.98 -1.77 0.38
CA TYR A 52 -1.35 -0.68 -0.37
C TYR A 52 -1.58 0.63 0.37
N THR A 53 -0.53 1.43 0.52
CA THR A 53 -0.58 2.75 1.13
C THR A 53 -0.55 3.84 0.05
N PRO A 54 -1.14 5.01 0.31
CA PRO A 54 -1.09 6.12 -0.66
C PRO A 54 0.33 6.58 -1.00
N SER A 55 1.28 6.42 -0.08
CA SER A 55 2.72 6.70 -0.25
C SER A 55 3.47 5.75 -1.21
N GLY A 56 2.74 4.84 -1.88
CA GLY A 56 3.27 3.92 -2.89
C GLY A 56 3.86 2.63 -2.33
N SER A 57 3.71 2.33 -1.04
CA SER A 57 4.16 1.07 -0.45
C SER A 57 3.10 -0.02 -0.59
N GLY A 58 3.55 -1.25 -0.78
CA GLY A 58 2.71 -2.45 -0.82
C GLY A 58 3.25 -3.51 0.13
N VAL A 59 2.42 -4.05 1.03
CA VAL A 59 2.81 -5.08 1.99
C VAL A 59 1.97 -6.33 1.77
N TRP A 60 2.63 -7.48 1.61
CA TRP A 60 1.95 -8.75 1.37
C TRP A 60 2.16 -9.66 2.58
N TYR A 61 1.09 -9.83 3.38
CA TYR A 61 1.07 -10.73 4.51
C TYR A 61 0.43 -12.07 4.16
N GLY A 62 1.03 -13.14 4.66
CA GLY A 62 0.52 -14.50 4.49
C GLY A 62 0.42 -15.24 5.80
N ARG A 63 -0.51 -16.21 5.87
CA ARG A 63 -0.93 -16.90 7.10
C ARG A 63 -1.60 -15.97 8.12
N VAL A 64 -2.20 -14.87 7.66
CA VAL A 64 -2.97 -13.97 8.53
C VAL A 64 -4.18 -14.71 9.07
N THR A 65 -4.39 -14.59 10.38
CA THR A 65 -5.55 -15.07 11.13
C THR A 65 -6.33 -13.89 11.70
N PRO A 66 -7.58 -14.10 12.18
CA PRO A 66 -8.33 -13.04 12.84
C PRO A 66 -7.61 -12.40 14.05
N HIS A 67 -6.74 -13.15 14.74
CA HIS A 67 -5.98 -12.64 15.88
C HIS A 67 -4.90 -11.62 15.49
N ASP A 68 -4.46 -11.63 14.24
CA ASP A 68 -3.43 -10.71 13.75
C ASP A 68 -4.01 -9.36 13.34
N ILE A 69 -5.33 -9.26 13.12
CA ILE A 69 -5.98 -8.12 12.47
C ILE A 69 -5.80 -6.82 13.27
N GLU A 70 -5.97 -6.87 14.58
CA GLU A 70 -5.80 -5.69 15.44
C GLU A 70 -4.38 -5.12 15.31
N SER A 71 -3.37 -5.99 15.35
CA SER A 71 -1.97 -5.60 15.17
C SER A 71 -1.68 -5.09 13.75
N ILE A 72 -2.28 -5.68 12.72
CA ILE A 72 -2.15 -5.19 11.33
C ILE A 72 -2.75 -3.78 11.19
N VAL A 73 -3.93 -3.53 11.76
CA VAL A 73 -4.55 -2.21 11.70
C VAL A 73 -3.68 -1.19 12.44
N GLU A 74 -3.33 -1.47 13.69
CA GLU A 74 -2.60 -0.51 14.52
C GLU A 74 -1.18 -0.27 14.00
N ASN A 75 -0.42 -1.34 13.76
CA ASN A 75 1.00 -1.20 13.42
C ASN A 75 1.19 -0.92 11.94
N THR A 76 0.51 -1.63 11.04
CA THR A 76 0.75 -1.47 9.59
C THR A 76 -0.06 -0.34 8.99
N ILE A 77 -1.38 -0.31 9.16
CA ILE A 77 -2.22 0.70 8.51
C ILE A 77 -2.01 2.08 9.15
N VAL A 78 -2.08 2.16 10.49
CA VAL A 78 -2.01 3.44 11.20
C VAL A 78 -0.56 3.93 11.35
N LYS A 79 0.34 3.10 11.89
CA LYS A 79 1.73 3.52 12.17
C LYS A 79 2.70 3.33 10.99
N GLY A 80 2.29 2.66 9.91
CA GLY A 80 3.18 2.40 8.77
C GLY A 80 4.34 1.43 9.11
N LEU A 81 4.15 0.51 10.05
CA LEU A 81 5.16 -0.46 10.49
C LEU A 81 4.84 -1.86 9.93
N VAL A 82 5.87 -2.52 9.43
CA VAL A 82 5.76 -3.88 8.89
C VAL A 82 5.90 -4.90 10.02
N LEU A 83 5.08 -5.95 10.00
CA LEU A 83 5.13 -7.10 10.91
C LEU A 83 5.93 -8.24 10.26
N PRO A 84 7.22 -8.44 10.62
CA PRO A 84 8.09 -9.39 9.93
C PRO A 84 7.59 -10.86 9.92
N PRO A 85 6.97 -11.39 10.98
CA PRO A 85 6.47 -12.77 10.98
C PRO A 85 5.45 -13.06 9.85
N LEU A 86 4.66 -12.05 9.47
CA LEU A 86 3.60 -12.16 8.48
C LEU A 86 4.10 -11.87 7.05
N LEU A 87 5.22 -11.16 6.90
CA LEU A 87 5.73 -10.67 5.62
C LEU A 87 6.06 -11.81 4.64
N ARG A 88 5.53 -11.71 3.42
CA ARG A 88 5.82 -12.61 2.28
C ARG A 88 6.36 -11.88 1.05
N GLY A 89 6.26 -10.56 1.02
CA GLY A 89 6.76 -9.71 -0.05
C GLY A 89 6.20 -8.30 0.06
N GLY A 90 6.59 -7.43 -0.86
CA GLY A 90 6.06 -6.07 -0.93
C GLY A 90 6.77 -5.20 -1.96
N LEU A 91 6.27 -3.98 -2.08
CA LEU A 91 6.77 -2.91 -2.94
C LEU A 91 7.10 -1.71 -2.06
N ASN A 92 8.22 -1.03 -2.35
CA ASN A 92 8.63 0.20 -1.66
C ASN A 92 8.55 0.11 -0.13
N LEU A 93 8.97 -1.02 0.44
CA LEU A 93 8.98 -1.25 1.90
C LEU A 93 10.10 -0.47 2.62
N SER A 94 11.07 0.01 1.85
CA SER A 94 12.17 0.86 2.32
C SER A 94 12.36 1.98 1.31
N LYS A 95 12.35 3.22 1.81
CA LYS A 95 12.59 4.45 1.03
C LYS A 95 13.65 5.28 1.75
N PRO A 96 14.57 5.94 1.05
CA PRO A 96 15.53 6.84 1.67
C PRO A 96 14.81 7.90 2.53
N ASN A 97 15.34 8.18 3.72
CA ASN A 97 14.83 9.18 4.67
C ASN A 97 13.41 8.92 5.23
N CYS A 98 12.80 7.77 4.96
CA CYS A 98 11.52 7.35 5.54
C CYS A 98 11.75 6.35 6.68
N LYS A 99 10.98 6.47 7.77
CA LYS A 99 10.97 5.55 8.91
C LYS A 99 9.75 4.62 8.90
N SER A 100 8.67 5.04 8.24
CA SER A 100 7.43 4.30 8.13
C SER A 100 6.96 4.20 6.68
N LEU A 101 6.08 3.25 6.40
CA LEU A 101 5.40 3.14 5.11
C LEU A 101 4.54 4.37 4.81
N ASN A 102 4.08 5.10 5.81
CA ASN A 102 3.19 6.26 5.62
C ASN A 102 3.96 7.57 5.36
N ASP A 103 5.29 7.54 5.39
CA ASP A 103 6.14 8.70 5.15
C ASP A 103 6.23 9.02 3.64
N TRP A 104 6.36 10.31 3.32
CA TRP A 104 6.39 10.90 1.97
C TRP A 104 7.71 11.59 1.68
#